data_AF-G7IJN4-F1
#
_entry.id   AF-G7IJN4-F1
#
_cell.length_a   1.000
_cell.length_b   1.000
_cell.length_c   1.000
_cell.angle_alpha   90.00
_cell.angle_beta   90.00
_cell.angle_gamma   90.00
#
_symmetry.space_group_name_H-M   'P 1'
#
loop_
_entity.id
_entity.type
_entity.pdbx_description
1 polymer ?
#
loop_
_entity_poly.entity_id
_entity_poly.type
_entity_poly.pdbx_seq_one_letter_code
_entity_poly.pdbx_strand_id
1 'polypeptide(L)'
;MWRDPGVSADSFYETRPDCSNDVPISRFKIKAGKTLSPRKWHDAFTQEGYLDIGKTLRRIYRGGVHPSIRGEVWEFLLGCYDPKSTFDERDQIRERRRIQYATWKKECRQLFPLVGSGRFITSPVITDDGQPIQDPMIMPEGNQAKGLAVLLQDNNRPSSIDSVNNLENVTDKKLIQWMLTLHQIGLDVVRTDRTLVFYEKQENLSKLWDILAVYAWIDKEVGYGQGMSDLCSPMIILLDDEADAFWCFERLMRRLRGNFRCTGRTLGVEAQLSNLASITQVIDPKLHKHIEHIGGGDYVFAFRMLMVLFRREFSFCDSLYLWEMMWALEYDPYLFLMYEEAQSASVKAEGVKGKAKSIRQCGKYERQNMRNGAKNAESPLPISVFLVAGVLKDKSTKLLHEARGLDDVVKILNDTTGNLDAKKACNEAMKLHKKYLRKAKKA
;
A
#
# COMPACT_ATOMS: atom_id res chain seq x y z
N MET A 1 -31.50 18.07 14.01
CA MET A 1 -30.08 18.47 14.14
C MET A 1 -29.33 18.01 12.89
N TRP A 2 -29.26 18.87 11.87
CA TRP A 2 -28.49 18.60 10.66
C TRP A 2 -27.02 18.90 10.98
N ARG A 3 -26.17 17.87 11.04
CA ARG A 3 -24.73 18.07 11.34
C ARG A 3 -24.06 18.84 10.19
N ASP A 4 -23.27 19.80 10.64
CA ASP A 4 -22.38 20.77 9.99
C ASP A 4 -21.92 20.45 8.54
N PRO A 5 -22.21 21.32 7.55
CA PRO A 5 -21.63 21.24 6.22
C PRO A 5 -20.19 21.78 6.24
N GLY A 6 -19.22 21.04 6.80
CA GLY A 6 -17.87 21.61 6.85
C GLY A 6 -16.71 20.79 7.40
N VAL A 7 -16.92 19.58 7.94
CA VAL A 7 -15.79 18.82 8.53
C VAL A 7 -14.76 18.50 7.45
N SER A 8 -13.55 19.04 7.63
CA SER A 8 -12.43 18.76 6.73
C SER A 8 -12.10 17.27 6.78
N ALA A 9 -11.82 16.66 5.64
CA ALA A 9 -11.40 15.26 5.63
C ALA A 9 -10.07 15.03 6.38
N ASP A 10 -9.23 16.08 6.46
CA ASP A 10 -7.97 16.05 7.21
C ASP A 10 -8.18 16.01 8.73
N SER A 11 -9.32 16.45 9.25
CA SER A 11 -9.56 16.41 10.71
C SER A 11 -9.70 14.98 11.26
N PHE A 12 -9.79 13.98 10.39
CA PHE A 12 -9.80 12.56 10.77
C PHE A 12 -8.38 12.00 10.93
N TYR A 13 -7.35 12.74 10.51
CA TYR A 13 -5.94 12.34 10.55
C TYR A 13 -5.13 13.46 11.16
N GLU A 14 -5.17 13.54 12.49
CA GLU A 14 -4.56 14.64 13.23
C GLU A 14 -3.06 14.71 12.98
N THR A 15 -2.61 15.90 12.55
CA THR A 15 -1.20 16.20 12.31
C THR A 15 -0.60 16.89 13.53
N ARG A 16 0.65 16.57 13.84
CA ARG A 16 1.37 17.18 14.96
C ARG A 16 1.46 18.71 14.75
N PRO A 17 1.22 19.52 15.81
CA PRO A 17 1.16 20.98 15.67
C PRO A 17 2.43 21.59 15.05
N ASP A 18 3.60 21.05 15.37
CA ASP A 18 4.92 21.45 14.86
C ASP A 18 5.13 21.14 13.38
N CYS A 19 4.34 20.26 12.78
CA CYS A 19 4.40 19.89 11.37
C CYS A 19 3.27 20.47 10.51
N SER A 20 2.33 21.20 11.13
CA SER A 20 1.07 21.62 10.47
C SER A 20 1.27 22.47 9.21
N ASN A 21 2.34 23.26 9.14
CA ASN A 21 2.68 24.09 7.97
C ASN A 21 3.35 23.30 6.84
N ASP A 22 3.94 22.14 7.13
CA ASP A 22 4.70 21.33 6.17
C ASP A 22 3.84 20.23 5.52
N VAL A 23 2.65 19.97 6.05
CA VAL A 23 1.73 18.94 5.53
C VAL A 23 0.81 19.55 4.47
N PRO A 24 0.80 19.02 3.23
CA PRO A 24 -0.12 19.48 2.21
C PRO A 24 -1.59 19.26 2.63
N ILE A 25 -2.40 20.31 2.50
CA ILE A 25 -3.85 20.25 2.78
C ILE A 25 -4.53 19.35 1.74
N SER A 26 -5.42 18.46 2.20
CA SER A 26 -6.14 17.57 1.29
C SER A 26 -7.11 18.32 0.38
N ARG A 27 -7.06 17.93 -0.90
CA ARG A 27 -8.00 18.37 -1.94
C ARG A 27 -9.30 17.56 -1.91
N PHE A 28 -9.29 16.37 -1.32
CA PHE A 28 -10.50 15.61 -1.05
C PHE A 28 -11.41 16.38 -0.07
N LYS A 29 -12.68 16.50 -0.45
CA LYS A 29 -13.71 17.15 0.38
C LYS A 29 -14.90 16.23 0.50
N ILE A 30 -15.39 16.06 1.72
CA ILE A 30 -16.60 15.31 2.02
C ILE A 30 -17.78 16.09 1.44
N LYS A 31 -18.49 15.50 0.48
CA LYS A 31 -19.59 16.15 -0.24
C LYS A 31 -20.89 15.41 0.02
N ALA A 32 -21.83 16.09 0.68
CA ALA A 32 -23.18 15.59 0.90
C ALA A 32 -23.81 15.10 -0.43
N GLY A 33 -24.44 13.93 -0.40
CA GLY A 33 -25.05 13.31 -1.57
C GLY A 33 -24.08 12.70 -2.59
N LYS A 34 -22.77 13.02 -2.55
CA LYS A 34 -21.76 12.49 -3.48
C LYS A 34 -20.85 11.44 -2.82
N THR A 35 -20.25 11.77 -1.69
CA THR A 35 -19.39 10.86 -0.93
C THR A 35 -20.20 9.66 -0.41
N LEU A 36 -19.58 8.48 -0.34
CA LEU A 36 -20.19 7.31 0.30
C LEU A 36 -20.21 7.56 1.81
N SER A 37 -21.35 8.02 2.31
CA SER A 37 -21.60 8.26 3.74
C SER A 37 -21.87 6.95 4.49
N PRO A 38 -21.69 6.91 5.82
CA PRO A 38 -22.05 5.75 6.65
C PRO A 38 -23.46 5.23 6.39
N ARG A 39 -24.47 6.11 6.38
CA ARG A 39 -25.86 5.72 6.07
C ARG A 39 -25.98 5.00 4.72
N LYS A 40 -25.34 5.53 3.68
CA LYS A 40 -25.40 4.94 2.32
C LYS A 40 -24.60 3.66 2.18
N TRP A 41 -23.61 3.45 3.04
CA TRP A 41 -22.89 2.19 3.16
C TRP A 41 -23.78 1.12 3.75
N HIS A 42 -24.44 1.40 4.87
CA HIS A 42 -25.40 0.48 5.49
C HIS A 42 -26.61 0.20 4.57
N ASP A 43 -27.16 1.21 3.89
CA ASP A 43 -28.23 1.06 2.88
C ASP A 43 -27.82 0.20 1.65
N ALA A 44 -26.54 -0.18 1.52
CA ALA A 44 -26.05 -0.99 0.40
C ALA A 44 -26.09 -2.50 0.69
N PHE A 45 -26.36 -2.90 1.93
CA PHE A 45 -26.47 -4.30 2.33
C PHE A 45 -27.93 -4.78 2.31
N THR A 46 -28.13 -6.06 2.03
CA THR A 46 -29.41 -6.75 2.30
C THR A 46 -29.56 -7.07 3.79
N GLN A 47 -30.72 -7.58 4.20
CA GLN A 47 -30.96 -7.99 5.59
C GLN A 47 -30.00 -9.10 6.04
N GLU A 48 -29.62 -9.99 5.12
CA GLU A 48 -28.69 -11.10 5.34
C GLU A 48 -27.21 -10.66 5.28
N GLY A 49 -26.94 -9.45 4.77
CA GLY A 49 -25.60 -8.88 4.71
C GLY A 49 -24.90 -8.97 3.36
N TYR A 50 -25.61 -9.24 2.27
CA TYR A 50 -25.04 -9.18 0.92
C TYR A 50 -24.86 -7.72 0.46
N LEU A 51 -23.69 -7.38 -0.06
CA LEU A 51 -23.33 -6.03 -0.50
C LEU A 51 -23.67 -5.80 -1.99
N ASP A 52 -24.41 -4.74 -2.30
CA ASP A 52 -24.48 -4.21 -3.68
C ASP A 52 -23.17 -3.50 -4.05
N ILE A 53 -22.14 -4.31 -4.35
CA ILE A 53 -20.81 -3.85 -4.71
C ILE A 53 -20.85 -2.94 -5.95
N GLY A 54 -21.72 -3.23 -6.91
CA GLY A 54 -21.85 -2.43 -8.12
C GLY A 54 -22.24 -0.97 -7.84
N LYS A 55 -23.21 -0.76 -6.94
CA LYS A 55 -23.64 0.58 -6.50
C LYS A 55 -22.57 1.27 -5.65
N THR A 56 -21.92 0.53 -4.76
CA THR A 56 -20.81 1.00 -3.93
C THR A 56 -19.65 1.52 -4.79
N LEU A 57 -19.13 0.72 -5.72
CA LEU A 57 -18.03 1.09 -6.62
C LEU A 57 -18.33 2.37 -7.41
N ARG A 58 -19.56 2.51 -7.93
CA ARG A 58 -20.00 3.72 -8.65
C ARG A 58 -19.95 4.96 -7.77
N ARG A 59 -20.27 4.83 -6.48
CA ARG A 59 -20.30 5.94 -5.54
C ARG A 59 -18.89 6.34 -5.11
N ILE A 60 -18.03 5.36 -4.83
CA ILE A 60 -16.61 5.56 -4.53
C ILE A 60 -15.92 6.33 -5.67
N TYR A 61 -16.05 5.86 -6.91
CA TYR A 61 -15.46 6.55 -8.05
C TYR A 61 -16.00 7.98 -8.26
N ARG A 62 -17.25 8.27 -7.86
CA ARG A 62 -17.86 9.60 -8.01
C ARG A 62 -17.43 10.59 -6.93
N GLY A 63 -17.32 10.14 -5.68
CA GLY A 63 -17.22 11.03 -4.52
C GLY A 63 -16.34 10.55 -3.36
N GLY A 64 -15.65 9.41 -3.50
CA GLY A 64 -14.81 8.83 -2.44
C GLY A 64 -15.60 8.19 -1.31
N VAL A 65 -14.87 7.69 -0.32
CA VAL A 65 -15.40 7.11 0.92
C VAL A 65 -15.31 8.14 2.04
N HIS A 66 -16.34 8.19 2.89
CA HIS A 66 -16.29 9.00 4.10
C HIS A 66 -15.24 8.42 5.07
N PRO A 67 -14.33 9.23 5.67
CA PRO A 67 -13.23 8.71 6.48
C PRO A 67 -13.63 7.70 7.56
N SER A 68 -14.77 7.94 8.23
CA SER A 68 -15.27 7.09 9.32
C SER A 68 -15.70 5.66 8.94
N ILE A 69 -15.75 5.30 7.65
CA ILE A 69 -16.11 3.95 7.18
C ILE A 69 -15.06 3.37 6.23
N ARG A 70 -13.87 4.00 6.15
CA ARG A 70 -12.82 3.55 5.24
C ARG A 70 -12.37 2.12 5.54
N GLY A 71 -12.13 1.80 6.81
CA GLY A 71 -11.74 0.45 7.24
C GLY A 71 -12.69 -0.63 6.72
N GLU A 72 -13.99 -0.52 7.04
CA GLU A 72 -15.02 -1.47 6.57
C GLU A 72 -15.10 -1.58 5.05
N VAL A 73 -15.04 -0.45 4.33
CA VAL A 73 -15.13 -0.45 2.86
C VAL A 73 -13.88 -1.09 2.24
N TRP A 74 -12.71 -0.86 2.83
CA TRP A 74 -11.43 -1.39 2.35
C TRP A 74 -11.36 -2.91 2.44
N GLU A 75 -11.95 -3.52 3.47
CA GLU A 75 -12.06 -4.98 3.59
C GLU A 75 -12.76 -5.60 2.35
N PHE A 76 -13.74 -4.91 1.75
CA PHE A 76 -14.36 -5.39 0.50
C PHE A 76 -13.52 -5.05 -0.75
N LEU A 77 -12.97 -3.83 -0.84
CA LEU A 77 -12.19 -3.40 -2.02
C LEU A 77 -10.90 -4.20 -2.20
N LEU A 78 -10.30 -4.65 -1.09
CA LEU A 78 -9.10 -5.48 -1.07
C LEU A 78 -9.43 -6.98 -1.11
N GLY A 79 -10.70 -7.39 -1.12
CA GLY A 79 -11.07 -8.80 -1.21
C GLY A 79 -10.81 -9.58 0.09
N CYS A 80 -10.84 -8.91 1.24
CA CYS A 80 -10.92 -9.59 2.53
C CYS A 80 -12.28 -10.29 2.67
N TYR A 81 -13.35 -9.71 2.11
CA TYR A 81 -14.69 -10.30 2.11
C TYR A 81 -15.29 -10.40 0.70
N ASP A 82 -16.03 -11.48 0.46
CA ASP A 82 -16.89 -11.61 -0.72
C ASP A 82 -18.12 -10.70 -0.55
N PRO A 83 -18.47 -9.84 -1.52
CA PRO A 83 -19.74 -9.11 -1.50
C PRO A 83 -20.99 -9.98 -1.35
N LYS A 84 -20.89 -11.28 -1.69
CA LYS A 84 -21.96 -12.27 -1.53
C LYS A 84 -21.91 -13.03 -0.20
N SER A 85 -21.03 -12.66 0.72
CA SER A 85 -21.03 -13.22 2.07
C SER A 85 -22.16 -12.64 2.92
N THR A 86 -22.68 -13.41 3.87
CA THR A 86 -23.58 -12.91 4.94
C THR A 86 -22.79 -12.20 6.04
N PHE A 87 -23.48 -11.57 7.00
CA PHE A 87 -22.82 -11.06 8.21
C PHE A 87 -22.11 -12.16 9.01
N ASP A 88 -22.80 -13.27 9.28
CA ASP A 88 -22.27 -14.39 10.06
C ASP A 88 -21.05 -15.04 9.40
N GLU A 89 -21.06 -15.19 8.07
CA GLU A 89 -19.92 -15.72 7.32
C GLU A 89 -18.68 -14.82 7.46
N ARG A 90 -18.87 -13.49 7.44
CA ARG A 90 -17.77 -12.54 7.63
C ARG A 90 -17.22 -12.57 9.04
N ASP A 91 -18.07 -12.73 10.05
CA ASP A 91 -17.64 -12.84 11.44
C ASP A 91 -16.82 -14.13 11.65
N GLN A 92 -17.25 -15.25 11.05
CA GLN A 92 -16.48 -16.50 11.05
C GLN A 92 -15.14 -16.38 10.32
N ILE A 93 -15.11 -15.69 9.17
CA ILE A 93 -13.86 -15.42 8.45
C ILE A 93 -12.92 -14.56 9.31
N ARG A 94 -13.45 -13.50 9.94
CA ARG A 94 -12.69 -12.60 10.81
C ARG A 94 -12.07 -13.36 11.98
N GLU A 95 -12.86 -14.14 12.70
CA GLU A 95 -12.38 -14.90 13.84
C GLU A 95 -11.27 -15.88 13.46
N ARG A 96 -11.49 -16.67 12.40
CA ARG A 96 -10.47 -17.59 11.86
C ARG A 96 -9.17 -16.89 11.51
N ARG A 97 -9.27 -15.71 10.89
CA ARG A 97 -8.14 -14.90 10.45
C ARG A 97 -7.39 -14.27 11.63
N ARG A 98 -8.10 -13.84 12.67
CA ARG A 98 -7.51 -13.35 13.92
C ARG A 98 -6.73 -14.45 14.63
N ILE A 99 -7.30 -15.65 14.73
CA ILE A 99 -6.62 -16.83 15.29
C ILE A 99 -5.36 -17.18 14.47
N GLN A 100 -5.47 -17.18 13.14
CA GLN A 100 -4.34 -17.48 12.25
C GLN A 100 -3.20 -16.47 12.43
N TYR A 101 -3.51 -15.17 12.46
CA TYR A 101 -2.52 -14.13 12.70
C TYR A 101 -1.87 -14.26 14.07
N ALA A 102 -2.67 -14.49 15.13
CA ALA A 102 -2.16 -14.68 16.48
C ALA A 102 -1.19 -15.89 16.55
N THR A 103 -1.48 -16.94 15.78
CA THR A 103 -0.62 -18.13 15.67
C THR A 103 0.73 -17.77 15.04
N TRP A 104 0.71 -17.11 13.88
CA TRP A 104 1.95 -16.66 13.22
C TRP A 104 2.75 -15.66 14.06
N LYS A 105 2.07 -14.73 14.74
CA LYS A 105 2.72 -13.78 15.64
C LYS A 105 3.38 -14.50 16.82
N LYS A 106 2.75 -15.55 17.35
CA LYS A 106 3.33 -16.39 18.42
C LYS A 106 4.55 -17.17 17.92
N GLU A 107 4.49 -17.74 16.71
CA GLU A 107 5.65 -18.40 16.08
C GLU A 107 6.81 -17.41 15.91
N CYS A 108 6.55 -16.22 15.36
CA CYS A 108 7.56 -15.17 15.21
C CYS A 108 8.14 -14.75 16.57
N ARG A 109 7.32 -14.68 17.63
CA ARG A 109 7.78 -14.38 18.99
C ARG A 109 8.68 -15.47 19.56
N GLN A 110 8.42 -16.74 19.26
CA GLN A 110 9.30 -17.84 19.68
C GLN A 110 10.67 -17.75 19.00
N LEU A 111 10.70 -17.30 17.74
CA LEU A 111 11.93 -17.11 16.98
C LEU A 111 12.68 -15.82 17.37
N PHE A 112 11.95 -14.75 17.65
CA PHE A 112 12.49 -13.47 18.09
C PHE A 112 11.57 -12.85 19.16
N PRO A 113 11.93 -12.93 20.46
CA PRO A 113 11.06 -12.57 21.59
C PRO A 113 10.46 -11.17 21.59
N LEU A 114 11.04 -10.25 20.82
CA LEU A 114 10.55 -8.88 20.73
C LEU A 114 9.24 -8.76 19.92
N VAL A 115 8.94 -9.72 19.03
CA VAL A 115 7.69 -9.71 18.24
C VAL A 115 6.47 -9.79 19.16
N GLY A 116 5.64 -8.75 19.12
CA GLY A 116 4.46 -8.63 19.97
C GLY A 116 4.74 -8.25 21.42
N SER A 117 5.92 -7.72 21.71
CA SER A 117 6.29 -7.23 23.05
C SER A 117 5.88 -5.77 23.31
N GLY A 118 5.46 -5.03 22.27
CA GLY A 118 5.28 -3.57 22.32
C GLY A 118 6.58 -2.77 22.07
N ARG A 119 7.68 -3.47 21.79
CA ARG A 119 9.00 -2.89 21.48
C ARG A 119 9.48 -3.41 20.12
N PHE A 120 10.44 -2.71 19.53
CA PHE A 120 11.07 -3.08 18.26
C PHE A 120 12.53 -2.62 18.22
N ILE A 121 13.33 -3.18 17.32
CA ILE A 121 14.75 -2.84 17.14
C ILE A 121 14.97 -1.93 15.94
N THR A 122 16.01 -1.10 15.99
CA THR A 122 16.51 -0.32 14.85
C THR A 122 17.97 -0.62 14.51
N SER A 123 18.62 -1.49 15.30
CA SER A 123 20.00 -1.91 15.11
C SER A 123 20.07 -3.39 14.75
N PRO A 124 21.02 -3.82 13.90
CA PRO A 124 21.24 -5.23 13.60
C PRO A 124 21.52 -6.04 14.87
N VAL A 125 20.98 -7.25 14.93
CA VAL A 125 21.14 -8.17 16.08
C VAL A 125 21.93 -9.42 15.75
N ILE A 126 22.11 -9.72 14.47
CA ILE A 126 22.87 -10.87 13.97
C ILE A 126 23.72 -10.47 12.77
N THR A 127 24.81 -11.20 12.53
CA THR A 127 25.62 -11.11 11.30
C THR A 127 25.01 -11.93 10.17
N ASP A 128 25.52 -11.76 8.94
CA ASP A 128 25.11 -12.55 7.77
C ASP A 128 25.36 -14.06 7.94
N ASP A 129 26.29 -14.43 8.83
CA ASP A 129 26.62 -15.81 9.19
C ASP A 129 25.77 -16.36 10.35
N GLY A 130 24.79 -15.59 10.84
CA GLY A 130 23.88 -16.01 11.91
C GLY A 130 24.49 -15.96 13.32
N GLN A 131 25.62 -15.28 13.50
CA GLN A 131 26.21 -15.04 14.82
C GLN A 131 25.53 -13.84 15.49
N PRO A 132 25.17 -13.91 16.78
CA PRO A 132 24.66 -12.77 17.53
C PRO A 132 25.68 -11.63 17.60
N ILE A 133 25.22 -10.38 17.44
CA ILE A 133 26.06 -9.19 17.63
C ILE A 133 26.01 -8.80 19.11
N GLN A 134 27.15 -8.93 19.80
CA GLN A 134 27.34 -8.41 21.16
C GLN A 134 27.55 -6.89 21.10
N ASP A 135 26.75 -6.14 21.86
CA ASP A 135 26.69 -4.67 21.88
C ASP A 135 26.47 -4.01 20.50
N PRO A 136 25.21 -3.85 20.04
CA PRO A 136 24.93 -3.00 18.90
C PRO A 136 25.36 -1.55 19.23
N MET A 137 26.43 -1.06 18.59
CA MET A 137 27.02 0.26 18.82
C MET A 137 25.99 1.33 19.23
N ILE A 138 26.04 1.72 20.51
CA ILE A 138 25.35 2.89 21.03
C ILE A 138 26.21 4.10 20.66
N MET A 139 25.72 4.94 19.75
CA MET A 139 26.36 6.24 19.48
C MET A 139 26.40 7.05 20.79
N PRO A 140 27.55 7.61 21.22
CA PRO A 140 27.65 8.32 22.48
C PRO A 140 26.82 9.61 22.43
N GLU A 141 26.06 9.85 23.50
CA GLU A 141 25.28 11.06 23.72
C GLU A 141 26.19 12.31 23.64
N GLY A 142 25.89 13.20 22.70
CA GLY A 142 26.61 14.44 22.51
C GLY A 142 25.95 15.37 21.50
N ASN A 143 24.95 16.13 21.99
CA ASN A 143 24.35 17.33 21.41
C ASN A 143 23.47 17.24 20.13
N GLN A 144 22.17 17.40 20.39
CA GLN A 144 21.15 18.14 19.60
C GLN A 144 20.81 17.63 18.18
N ALA A 145 19.97 16.58 18.11
CA ALA A 145 18.71 16.58 17.36
C ALA A 145 17.93 15.30 17.71
N LYS A 146 16.67 15.46 18.16
CA LYS A 146 15.78 14.41 18.71
C LYS A 146 15.72 13.13 17.84
N GLY A 147 16.52 12.13 18.20
CA GLY A 147 16.39 10.75 17.77
C GLY A 147 15.63 9.97 18.83
N LEU A 148 14.42 9.52 18.50
CA LEU A 148 13.60 8.67 19.37
C LEU A 148 14.19 7.25 19.41
N ALA A 149 15.13 7.04 20.34
CA ALA A 149 15.29 5.76 21.03
C ALA A 149 14.73 5.97 22.44
N VAL A 150 13.48 5.60 22.68
CA VAL A 150 12.87 5.67 24.01
C VAL A 150 13.27 4.40 24.77
N LEU A 151 14.39 4.48 25.49
CA LEU A 151 14.68 3.63 26.63
C LEU A 151 14.02 4.25 27.87
N LEU A 152 12.73 4.00 28.09
CA LEU A 152 12.15 4.23 29.42
C LEU A 152 12.62 3.11 30.36
N GLN A 153 13.57 3.44 31.24
CA GLN A 153 13.92 2.63 32.40
C GLN A 153 12.77 2.70 33.41
N ASP A 154 11.84 1.74 33.34
CA ASP A 154 11.04 1.37 34.50
C ASP A 154 11.82 0.35 35.32
N ASN A 155 12.37 0.79 36.44
CA ASN A 155 13.28 0.07 37.34
C ASN A 155 12.66 -1.16 38.07
N ASN A 156 11.68 -1.86 37.50
CA ASN A 156 11.08 -3.05 38.15
C ASN A 156 10.54 -4.14 37.19
N ARG A 157 11.05 -4.23 35.97
CA ARG A 157 10.93 -5.45 35.12
C ARG A 157 12.31 -5.84 34.60
N PRO A 158 12.61 -7.15 34.43
CA PRO A 158 13.90 -7.57 33.91
C PRO A 158 14.16 -6.87 32.57
N SER A 159 15.35 -6.30 32.44
CA SER A 159 15.81 -5.61 31.23
C SER A 159 15.76 -6.56 30.05
N SER A 160 14.90 -6.29 29.07
CA SER A 160 14.72 -7.13 27.87
C SER A 160 15.94 -7.17 26.95
N ILE A 161 16.99 -6.41 27.27
CA ILE A 161 18.33 -6.53 26.69
C ILE A 161 18.89 -7.95 26.96
N ASP A 162 18.59 -8.53 28.12
CA ASP A 162 19.00 -9.89 28.46
C ASP A 162 18.31 -10.95 27.59
N SER A 163 17.19 -10.63 26.94
CA SER A 163 16.47 -11.55 26.03
C SER A 163 17.04 -11.56 24.61
N VAL A 164 17.64 -10.45 24.15
CA VAL A 164 18.34 -10.38 22.86
C VAL A 164 19.77 -10.90 22.99
N ASN A 165 20.40 -10.71 24.16
CA ASN A 165 21.74 -11.20 24.46
C ASN A 165 21.84 -12.74 24.60
N ASN A 166 20.71 -13.44 24.76
CA ASN A 166 20.61 -14.91 24.85
C ASN A 166 20.20 -15.56 23.53
N LEU A 167 20.44 -14.92 22.39
CA LEU A 167 20.18 -15.54 21.09
C LEU A 167 21.25 -16.61 20.83
N GLU A 168 20.85 -17.87 20.67
CA GLU A 168 21.76 -18.95 20.28
C GLU A 168 22.22 -18.78 18.83
N ASN A 169 23.33 -19.44 18.47
CA ASN A 169 23.82 -19.45 17.09
C ASN A 169 22.75 -20.02 16.14
N VAL A 170 22.31 -19.20 15.18
CA VAL A 170 21.29 -19.58 14.22
C VAL A 170 21.93 -20.15 12.96
N THR A 171 21.51 -21.34 12.53
CA THR A 171 22.01 -21.98 11.30
C THR A 171 21.01 -22.00 10.15
N ASP A 172 19.72 -21.75 10.42
CA ASP A 172 18.69 -21.68 9.38
C ASP A 172 18.82 -20.37 8.59
N LYS A 173 19.26 -20.48 7.33
CA LYS A 173 19.39 -19.37 6.38
C LYS A 173 18.11 -18.53 6.25
N LYS A 174 16.93 -19.14 6.33
CA LYS A 174 15.65 -18.41 6.23
C LYS A 174 15.40 -17.56 7.47
N LEU A 175 15.73 -18.10 8.64
CA LEU A 175 15.63 -17.38 9.91
C LEU A 175 16.64 -16.23 9.95
N ILE A 176 17.90 -16.48 9.57
CA ILE A 176 18.94 -15.45 9.46
C ILE A 176 18.46 -14.32 8.54
N GLN A 177 18.01 -14.65 7.33
CA GLN A 177 17.56 -13.63 6.38
C GLN A 177 16.39 -12.80 6.92
N TRP A 178 15.43 -13.42 7.60
CA TRP A 178 14.32 -12.69 8.22
C TRP A 178 14.81 -11.78 9.36
N MET A 179 15.64 -12.30 10.27
CA MET A 179 16.19 -11.52 11.38
C MET A 179 17.03 -10.33 10.91
N LEU A 180 17.80 -10.48 9.81
CA LEU A 180 18.51 -9.38 9.16
C LEU A 180 17.57 -8.27 8.68
N THR A 181 16.31 -8.57 8.33
CA THR A 181 15.35 -7.54 7.91
C THR A 181 14.72 -6.76 9.07
N LEU A 182 14.69 -7.31 10.29
CA LEU A 182 13.91 -6.75 11.41
C LEU A 182 14.34 -5.34 11.83
N HIS A 183 15.65 -5.05 11.80
CA HIS A 183 16.17 -3.72 12.12
C HIS A 183 15.83 -2.71 11.02
N GLN A 184 15.86 -3.12 9.74
CA GLN A 184 15.46 -2.28 8.61
C GLN A 184 13.97 -1.94 8.68
N ILE A 185 13.12 -2.89 9.08
CA ILE A 185 11.70 -2.64 9.37
C ILE A 185 11.59 -1.56 10.46
N GLY A 186 12.35 -1.68 11.55
CA GLY A 186 12.33 -0.67 12.62
C GLY A 186 12.76 0.72 12.15
N LEU A 187 13.85 0.83 11.37
CA LEU A 187 14.30 2.10 10.79
C LEU A 187 13.24 2.74 9.89
N ASP A 188 12.49 1.93 9.15
CA ASP A 188 11.39 2.41 8.31
C ASP A 188 10.18 2.83 9.14
N VAL A 189 9.79 2.02 10.14
CA VAL A 189 8.68 2.31 11.08
C VAL A 189 8.88 3.65 11.76
N VAL A 190 10.09 3.93 12.28
CA VAL A 190 10.37 5.23 12.92
C VAL A 190 10.23 6.37 11.93
N ARG A 191 10.45 6.16 10.63
CA ARG A 191 10.36 7.17 9.54
C ARG A 191 8.96 7.32 8.93
N THR A 192 8.05 6.40 9.18
CA THR A 192 6.72 6.37 8.56
C THR A 192 5.82 7.46 9.14
N ASP A 193 5.25 8.28 8.25
CA ASP A 193 4.20 9.28 8.52
C ASP A 193 4.37 10.07 9.85
N ARG A 194 5.62 10.45 10.17
CA ARG A 194 6.02 11.13 11.43
C ARG A 194 5.24 12.40 11.76
N THR A 195 4.56 12.98 10.76
CA THR A 195 3.75 14.19 10.92
C THR A 195 2.38 13.90 11.52
N LEU A 196 1.93 12.64 11.58
CA LEU A 196 0.66 12.24 12.18
C LEU A 196 0.82 11.99 13.68
N VAL A 197 -0.10 12.56 14.48
CA VAL A 197 -0.16 12.34 15.95
C VAL A 197 -0.32 10.86 16.29
N PHE A 198 -0.94 10.08 15.39
CA PHE A 198 -1.06 8.63 15.53
C PHE A 198 0.27 7.93 15.86
N TYR A 199 1.38 8.38 15.27
CA TYR A 199 2.69 7.77 15.45
C TYR A 199 3.49 8.30 16.66
N GLU A 200 2.94 9.21 17.46
CA GLU A 200 3.53 9.59 18.75
C GLU A 200 3.39 8.47 19.80
N LYS A 201 2.40 7.60 19.62
CA LYS A 201 2.17 6.46 20.51
C LYS A 201 3.08 5.29 20.14
N GLN A 202 3.90 4.86 21.10
CA GLN A 202 4.77 3.69 20.95
C GLN A 202 3.99 2.41 20.57
N GLU A 203 2.78 2.24 21.10
CA GLU A 203 1.89 1.13 20.77
C GLU A 203 1.63 1.03 19.26
N ASN A 204 1.39 2.16 18.60
CA ASN A 204 1.11 2.20 17.16
C ASN A 204 2.35 1.90 16.31
N LEU A 205 3.53 2.37 16.74
CA LEU A 205 4.80 2.03 16.10
C LEU A 205 5.10 0.53 16.23
N SER A 206 4.91 -0.04 17.42
CA SER A 206 5.09 -1.47 17.65
C SER A 206 4.08 -2.33 16.87
N LYS A 207 2.82 -1.87 16.76
CA LYS A 207 1.78 -2.51 15.93
C LYS A 207 2.20 -2.56 14.46
N LEU A 208 2.74 -1.46 13.92
CA LEU A 208 3.27 -1.41 12.55
C LEU A 208 4.43 -2.39 12.37
N TRP A 209 5.39 -2.38 13.30
CA TRP A 209 6.56 -3.25 13.24
C TRP A 209 6.18 -4.74 13.31
N ASP A 210 5.27 -5.11 14.21
CA ASP A 210 4.79 -6.48 14.37
C ASP A 210 4.15 -7.02 13.08
N ILE A 211 3.23 -6.25 12.48
CA ILE A 211 2.56 -6.64 11.23
C ILE A 211 3.57 -6.86 10.10
N LEU A 212 4.55 -5.96 9.96
CA LEU A 212 5.57 -6.04 8.92
C LEU A 212 6.53 -7.22 9.17
N ALA A 213 6.93 -7.45 10.42
CA ALA A 213 7.79 -8.56 10.80
C ALA A 213 7.09 -9.91 10.53
N VAL A 214 5.82 -10.04 10.93
CA VAL A 214 5.02 -11.25 10.70
C VAL A 214 4.80 -11.46 9.19
N TYR A 215 4.49 -10.42 8.43
CA TYR A 215 4.35 -10.53 6.96
C TYR A 215 5.65 -11.04 6.31
N ALA A 216 6.79 -10.43 6.67
CA ALA A 216 8.09 -10.80 6.10
C ALA A 216 8.47 -12.26 6.39
N TRP A 217 7.98 -12.82 7.51
CA TRP A 217 8.16 -14.23 7.84
C TRP A 217 7.26 -15.16 7.01
N ILE A 218 6.00 -14.78 6.81
CA ILE A 218 5.02 -15.60 6.11
C ILE A 218 5.30 -15.64 4.60
N ASP A 219 5.58 -14.50 4.01
CA ASP A 219 5.78 -14.38 2.57
C ASP A 219 7.27 -14.27 2.19
N LYS A 220 8.00 -15.37 2.37
CA LYS A 220 9.47 -15.41 2.25
C LYS A 220 10.01 -15.05 0.86
N GLU A 221 9.20 -15.18 -0.19
CA GLU A 221 9.61 -14.77 -1.54
C GLU A 221 9.66 -13.24 -1.70
N VAL A 222 8.81 -12.53 -0.95
CA VAL A 222 8.80 -11.07 -0.93
C VAL A 222 9.64 -10.54 0.23
N GLY A 223 9.51 -11.15 1.41
CA GLY A 223 10.10 -10.69 2.65
C GLY A 223 9.62 -9.29 3.01
N TYR A 224 10.56 -8.45 3.42
CA TYR A 224 10.35 -7.02 3.61
C TYR A 224 11.12 -6.22 2.55
N GLY A 225 10.43 -5.29 1.89
CA GLY A 225 11.02 -4.31 0.99
C GLY A 225 10.72 -2.89 1.45
N GLN A 226 11.70 -1.99 1.31
CA GLN A 226 11.56 -0.59 1.68
C GLN A 226 10.34 0.04 0.98
N GLY A 227 9.50 0.73 1.77
CA GLY A 227 8.22 1.30 1.33
C GLY A 227 6.99 0.47 1.74
N MET A 228 7.15 -0.78 2.19
CA MET A 228 6.05 -1.55 2.76
C MET A 228 5.44 -0.92 4.00
N SER A 229 6.23 -0.21 4.81
CA SER A 229 5.72 0.54 5.97
C SER A 229 4.75 1.66 5.57
N ASP A 230 5.01 2.33 4.44
CA ASP A 230 4.12 3.36 3.88
C ASP A 230 2.79 2.79 3.37
N LEU A 231 2.82 1.54 2.89
CA LEU A 231 1.63 0.81 2.44
C LEU A 231 0.81 0.27 3.62
N CYS A 232 1.48 -0.15 4.70
CA CYS A 232 0.85 -0.70 5.89
C CYS A 232 0.31 0.38 6.84
N SER A 233 0.91 1.58 6.84
CA SER A 233 0.50 2.71 7.70
C SER A 233 -1.01 2.99 7.66
N PRO A 234 -1.64 3.15 6.49
CA PRO A 234 -3.09 3.32 6.41
C PRO A 234 -3.90 2.17 7.02
N MET A 235 -3.42 0.93 6.93
CA MET A 235 -4.17 -0.22 7.45
C MET A 235 -4.28 -0.16 8.97
N ILE A 236 -3.19 0.16 9.66
CA ILE A 236 -3.20 0.22 11.13
C ILE A 236 -3.93 1.44 11.69
N ILE A 237 -4.02 2.52 10.91
CA ILE A 237 -4.78 3.73 11.23
C ILE A 237 -6.28 3.50 11.05
N LEU A 238 -6.67 2.74 10.02
CA LEU A 238 -8.07 2.53 9.66
C LEU A 238 -8.73 1.34 10.37
N LEU A 239 -7.94 0.38 10.86
CA LEU A 239 -8.42 -0.87 11.45
C LEU A 239 -7.88 -1.00 12.88
N ASP A 240 -8.81 -1.03 13.84
CA ASP A 240 -8.49 -1.06 15.27
C ASP A 240 -7.75 -2.35 15.65
N ASP A 241 -8.21 -3.50 15.17
CA ASP A 241 -7.60 -4.80 15.41
C ASP A 241 -6.34 -5.00 14.54
N GLU A 242 -5.27 -5.49 15.15
CA GLU A 242 -3.99 -5.73 14.48
C GLU A 242 -4.07 -6.81 13.40
N ALA A 243 -4.83 -7.87 13.63
CA ALA A 243 -4.96 -8.94 12.64
C ALA A 243 -5.78 -8.48 11.44
N ASP A 244 -6.83 -7.69 11.64
CA ASP A 244 -7.63 -7.14 10.54
C ASP A 244 -6.77 -6.22 9.66
N ALA A 245 -5.92 -5.39 10.29
CA ALA A 245 -4.93 -4.58 9.60
C ALA A 245 -3.90 -5.42 8.83
N PHE A 246 -3.38 -6.49 9.44
CA PHE A 246 -2.48 -7.45 8.78
C PHE A 246 -3.14 -8.06 7.54
N TRP A 247 -4.38 -8.52 7.63
CA TRP A 247 -5.04 -9.17 6.50
C TRP A 247 -5.35 -8.20 5.36
N CYS A 248 -5.75 -6.97 5.66
CA CYS A 248 -5.89 -5.93 4.63
C CYS A 248 -4.54 -5.60 3.98
N PHE A 249 -3.46 -5.52 4.77
CA PHE A 249 -2.10 -5.34 4.26
C PHE A 249 -1.66 -6.52 3.37
N GLU A 250 -1.88 -7.77 3.79
CA GLU A 250 -1.56 -8.96 3.01
C GLU A 250 -2.30 -8.96 1.67
N ARG A 251 -3.60 -8.62 1.67
CA ARG A 251 -4.39 -8.48 0.43
C ARG A 251 -3.86 -7.39 -0.49
N LEU A 252 -3.45 -6.25 0.06
CA LEU A 252 -2.79 -5.20 -0.73
C LEU A 252 -1.48 -5.71 -1.33
N MET A 253 -0.66 -6.40 -0.54
CA MET A 253 0.62 -6.94 -0.99
C MET A 253 0.44 -8.01 -2.06
N ARG A 254 -0.64 -8.81 -2.08
CA ARG A 254 -0.93 -9.71 -3.21
C ARG A 254 -1.03 -8.98 -4.55
N ARG A 255 -1.55 -7.75 -4.56
CA ARG A 255 -1.67 -6.91 -5.76
C ARG A 255 -0.33 -6.31 -6.16
N LEU A 256 0.52 -6.02 -5.17
CA LEU A 256 1.81 -5.36 -5.35
C LEU A 256 3.00 -6.33 -5.34
N ARG A 257 2.75 -7.63 -5.14
CA ARG A 257 3.79 -8.68 -5.02
C ARG A 257 4.80 -8.61 -6.14
N GLY A 258 4.31 -8.38 -7.36
CA GLY A 258 5.15 -8.22 -8.55
C GLY A 258 6.15 -7.07 -8.47
N ASN A 259 5.91 -6.04 -7.66
CA ASN A 259 6.81 -4.89 -7.47
C ASN A 259 7.94 -5.20 -6.48
N PHE A 260 7.65 -5.99 -5.45
CA PHE A 260 8.57 -6.26 -4.33
C PHE A 260 9.38 -7.55 -4.50
N ARG A 261 9.07 -8.40 -5.47
CA ARG A 261 9.86 -9.60 -5.76
C ARG A 261 11.25 -9.21 -6.27
N CYS A 262 12.28 -9.71 -5.59
CA CYS A 262 13.66 -9.63 -6.03
C CYS A 262 14.06 -10.95 -6.70
N THR A 263 14.21 -10.94 -8.02
CA THR A 263 14.70 -12.11 -8.77
C THR A 263 16.14 -11.86 -9.19
N GLY A 264 17.11 -12.23 -8.35
CA GLY A 264 18.55 -12.21 -8.66
C GLY A 264 19.15 -10.84 -9.01
N ARG A 265 18.86 -10.31 -10.20
CA ARG A 265 19.42 -9.06 -10.77
C ARG A 265 18.40 -7.98 -11.11
N THR A 266 17.09 -8.26 -11.08
CA THR A 266 16.05 -7.31 -11.51
C THR A 266 15.00 -7.08 -10.42
N LEU A 267 14.70 -5.82 -10.14
CA LEU A 267 13.61 -5.43 -9.24
C LEU A 267 12.27 -5.56 -9.97
N GLY A 268 11.27 -6.12 -9.29
CA GLY A 268 9.94 -6.36 -9.88
C GLY A 268 9.24 -5.12 -10.47
N VAL A 269 9.58 -3.91 -9.99
CA VAL A 269 9.10 -2.63 -10.54
C VAL A 269 9.57 -2.37 -11.97
N GLU A 270 10.70 -2.93 -12.41
CA GLU A 270 11.25 -2.73 -13.76
C GLU A 270 10.26 -3.10 -14.87
N ALA A 271 9.42 -4.12 -14.62
CA ALA A 271 8.34 -4.47 -15.54
C ALA A 271 7.30 -3.33 -15.65
N GLN A 272 6.94 -2.67 -14.54
CA GLN A 272 6.03 -1.52 -14.58
C GLN A 272 6.67 -0.28 -15.24
N LEU A 273 7.96 -0.06 -15.03
CA LEU A 273 8.72 1.01 -15.68
C LEU A 273 8.85 0.79 -17.19
N SER A 274 9.11 -0.45 -17.62
CA SER A 274 9.11 -0.81 -19.04
C SER A 274 7.74 -0.62 -19.70
N ASN A 275 6.66 -0.96 -18.97
CA ASN A 275 5.30 -0.67 -19.40
C ASN A 275 5.05 0.84 -19.49
N LEU A 276 5.53 1.63 -18.52
CA LEU A 276 5.44 3.09 -18.55
C LEU A 276 6.15 3.69 -19.75
N ALA A 277 7.37 3.21 -20.06
CA ALA A 277 8.13 3.63 -21.22
C ALA A 277 7.36 3.37 -22.52
N SER A 278 6.83 2.15 -22.68
CA SER A 278 6.01 1.73 -23.83
C SER A 278 4.73 2.56 -23.98
N ILE A 279 4.01 2.79 -22.88
CA ILE A 279 2.81 3.64 -22.86
C ILE A 279 3.17 5.07 -23.27
N THR A 280 4.25 5.63 -22.73
CA THR A 280 4.68 7.00 -23.03
C THR A 280 5.09 7.13 -24.48
N GLN A 281 5.82 6.15 -25.04
CA GLN A 281 6.19 6.10 -26.45
C GLN A 281 4.96 6.13 -27.37
N VAL A 282 3.90 5.42 -27.04
CA VAL A 282 2.66 5.39 -27.84
C VAL A 282 1.83 6.68 -27.66
N ILE A 283 1.74 7.18 -26.43
CA ILE A 283 0.86 8.30 -26.07
C ILE A 283 1.47 9.66 -26.45
N ASP A 284 2.76 9.84 -26.15
CA ASP A 284 3.57 11.03 -26.35
C ASP A 284 5.01 10.67 -26.79
N PRO A 285 5.20 10.25 -28.06
CA PRO A 285 6.50 9.84 -28.58
C PRO A 285 7.59 10.91 -28.48
N LYS A 286 7.22 12.21 -28.53
CA LYS A 286 8.18 13.31 -28.43
C LYS A 286 8.79 13.37 -27.03
N LEU A 287 7.95 13.29 -26.00
CA LEU A 287 8.41 13.23 -24.62
C LEU A 287 9.28 12.00 -24.37
N HIS A 288 8.85 10.83 -24.85
CA HIS A 288 9.61 9.59 -24.67
C HIS A 288 11.02 9.69 -25.25
N LYS A 289 11.16 10.16 -26.50
CA LYS A 289 12.46 10.35 -27.15
C LYS A 289 13.35 11.34 -26.41
N HIS A 290 12.77 12.42 -25.88
CA HIS A 290 13.52 13.40 -25.09
C HIS A 290 14.06 12.79 -23.79
N ILE A 291 13.19 12.08 -23.06
CA ILE A 291 13.57 11.38 -21.82
C ILE A 291 14.67 10.34 -22.08
N GLU A 292 14.57 9.58 -23.17
CA GLU A 292 15.61 8.64 -23.59
C GLU A 292 16.93 9.35 -23.92
N HIS A 293 16.88 10.46 -24.65
CA HIS A 293 18.06 11.24 -25.03
C HIS A 293 18.83 11.82 -23.82
N ILE A 294 18.12 12.22 -22.76
CA ILE A 294 18.73 12.73 -21.52
C ILE A 294 19.11 11.61 -20.53
N GLY A 295 19.09 10.34 -20.95
CA GLY A 295 19.50 9.19 -20.15
C GLY A 295 18.45 8.65 -19.17
N GLY A 296 17.19 9.06 -19.28
CA GLY A 296 16.07 8.61 -18.43
C GLY A 296 15.17 7.54 -19.05
N GLY A 297 15.65 6.82 -20.08
CA GLY A 297 14.84 5.89 -20.88
C GLY A 297 14.29 4.67 -20.14
N ASP A 298 14.84 4.36 -18.96
CA ASP A 298 14.38 3.32 -18.04
C ASP A 298 13.32 3.81 -17.03
N TYR A 299 13.04 5.11 -17.00
CA TYR A 299 12.04 5.76 -16.16
C TYR A 299 12.24 5.59 -14.65
N VAL A 300 13.47 5.32 -14.17
CA VAL A 300 13.73 5.05 -12.73
C VAL A 300 13.28 6.19 -11.80
N PHE A 301 13.19 7.44 -12.30
CA PHE A 301 12.60 8.56 -11.55
C PHE A 301 11.15 8.33 -11.11
N ALA A 302 10.40 7.42 -11.76
CA ALA A 302 9.03 7.06 -11.43
C ALA A 302 8.92 5.90 -10.42
N PHE A 303 10.05 5.30 -10.02
CA PHE A 303 10.10 4.13 -9.16
C PHE A 303 9.25 4.31 -7.90
N ARG A 304 9.46 5.41 -7.16
CA ARG A 304 8.75 5.70 -5.90
C ARG A 304 7.23 5.77 -6.09
N MET A 305 6.76 6.42 -7.15
CA MET A 305 5.33 6.59 -7.44
C MET A 305 4.63 5.24 -7.64
N LEU A 306 5.30 4.28 -8.29
CA LEU A 306 4.78 2.94 -8.52
C LEU A 306 4.94 2.02 -7.30
N MET A 307 6.06 2.14 -6.60
CA MET A 307 6.41 1.29 -5.47
C MET A 307 5.42 1.44 -4.31
N VAL A 308 5.12 2.69 -3.94
CA VAL A 308 4.25 3.01 -2.79
C VAL A 308 2.94 3.66 -3.22
N LEU A 309 2.48 3.39 -4.46
CA LEU A 309 1.20 3.85 -5.00
C LEU A 309 0.92 5.34 -4.74
N PHE A 310 1.88 6.20 -5.09
CA PHE A 310 1.82 7.64 -4.90
C PHE A 310 1.71 8.12 -3.44
N ARG A 311 1.97 7.28 -2.43
CA ARG A 311 1.89 7.69 -1.02
C ARG A 311 2.81 8.86 -0.69
N ARG A 312 3.94 9.03 -1.39
CA ARG A 312 4.87 10.14 -1.11
C ARG A 312 4.53 11.41 -1.90
N GLU A 313 3.57 11.34 -2.81
CA GLU A 313 3.23 12.39 -3.76
C GLU A 313 1.92 13.12 -3.37
N PHE A 314 1.14 12.55 -2.45
CA PHE A 314 -0.12 13.09 -1.96
C PHE A 314 -0.10 13.28 -0.43
N SER A 315 -0.97 14.17 0.05
CA SER A 315 -1.34 14.20 1.47
C SER A 315 -1.89 12.83 1.90
N PHE A 316 -1.83 12.52 3.20
CA PHE A 316 -2.30 11.23 3.71
C PHE A 316 -3.75 10.95 3.27
N CYS A 317 -4.65 11.93 3.46
CA CYS A 317 -6.05 11.77 3.11
C CYS A 317 -6.28 11.64 1.59
N ASP A 318 -5.53 12.36 0.75
CA ASP A 318 -5.62 12.24 -0.71
C ASP A 318 -5.03 10.92 -1.22
N SER A 319 -4.01 10.36 -0.57
CA SER A 319 -3.51 9.01 -0.88
C SER A 319 -4.60 7.97 -0.67
N LEU A 320 -5.31 8.02 0.46
CA LEU A 320 -6.41 7.08 0.74
C LEU A 320 -7.53 7.22 -0.31
N TYR A 321 -7.88 8.46 -0.65
CA TYR A 321 -8.89 8.72 -1.69
C TYR A 321 -8.46 8.21 -3.07
N LEU A 322 -7.19 8.39 -3.44
CA LEU A 322 -6.64 7.86 -4.69
C LEU A 322 -6.73 6.34 -4.73
N TRP A 323 -6.33 5.66 -3.66
CA TRP A 323 -6.35 4.20 -3.56
C TRP A 323 -7.75 3.64 -3.67
N GLU A 324 -8.72 4.21 -2.95
CA GLU A 324 -10.14 3.85 -3.07
C GLU A 324 -10.64 3.94 -4.51
N MET A 325 -10.27 5.03 -5.21
CA MET A 325 -10.65 5.20 -6.61
C MET A 325 -9.99 4.17 -7.52
N MET A 326 -8.68 3.92 -7.36
CA MET A 326 -7.96 2.92 -8.13
C MET A 326 -8.55 1.52 -7.93
N TRP A 327 -8.75 1.13 -6.68
CA TRP A 327 -9.30 -0.17 -6.34
C TRP A 327 -10.74 -0.33 -6.81
N ALA A 328 -11.57 0.72 -6.71
CA ALA A 328 -12.91 0.69 -7.26
C ALA A 328 -12.95 0.62 -8.80
N LEU A 329 -11.94 1.20 -9.48
CA LEU A 329 -11.79 1.14 -10.93
C LEU A 329 -11.36 -0.25 -11.39
N GLU A 330 -10.43 -0.87 -10.68
CA GLU A 330 -9.84 -2.19 -10.98
C GLU A 330 -10.58 -3.37 -10.36
N TYR A 331 -11.63 -3.12 -9.57
CA TYR A 331 -12.30 -4.16 -8.79
C TYR A 331 -12.72 -5.38 -9.62
N ASP A 332 -12.30 -6.56 -9.16
CA ASP A 332 -12.70 -7.87 -9.68
C ASP A 332 -13.63 -8.57 -8.66
N PRO A 333 -14.86 -8.96 -9.03
CA PRO A 333 -15.76 -9.68 -8.13
C PRO A 333 -15.24 -11.04 -7.67
N TYR A 334 -14.21 -11.61 -8.31
CA TYR A 334 -13.61 -12.88 -7.91
C TYR A 334 -12.37 -12.73 -7.03
N LEU A 335 -12.02 -11.51 -6.63
CA LEU A 335 -10.81 -11.22 -5.85
C LEU A 335 -10.71 -12.08 -4.57
N PHE A 336 -11.81 -12.16 -3.82
CA PHE A 336 -11.89 -12.97 -2.60
C PHE A 336 -11.58 -14.45 -2.87
N LEU A 337 -12.27 -15.05 -3.83
CA LEU A 337 -12.09 -16.47 -4.19
C LEU A 337 -10.66 -16.75 -4.65
N MET A 338 -10.09 -15.89 -5.50
CA MET A 338 -8.70 -16.03 -5.96
C MET A 338 -7.71 -16.03 -4.79
N TYR A 339 -7.98 -15.27 -3.73
CA TYR A 339 -7.10 -15.19 -2.57
C TYR A 339 -7.27 -16.36 -1.62
N GLU A 340 -8.50 -16.80 -1.36
CA GLU A 340 -8.75 -18.00 -0.54
C GLU A 340 -8.25 -19.27 -1.23
N GLU A 341 -8.45 -19.43 -2.54
CA GLU A 341 -7.96 -20.58 -3.29
C GLU A 341 -6.43 -20.65 -3.32
N ALA A 342 -5.74 -19.51 -3.46
CA ALA A 342 -4.29 -19.47 -3.40
C ALA A 342 -3.75 -19.83 -2.00
N GLN A 343 -4.55 -19.70 -0.94
CA GLN A 343 -4.21 -20.20 0.39
C GLN A 343 -4.48 -21.70 0.51
N SER A 344 -5.52 -22.23 -0.15
CA SER A 344 -5.83 -23.66 -0.15
C SER A 344 -5.06 -24.47 -1.20
N ALA A 345 -4.43 -23.84 -2.19
CA ALA A 345 -3.72 -24.48 -3.30
C ALA A 345 -2.40 -25.17 -2.92
N SER A 346 -2.08 -25.27 -1.62
CA SER A 346 -1.28 -26.40 -1.12
C SER A 346 -2.00 -27.75 -1.32
N VAL A 347 -3.29 -27.73 -1.68
CA VAL A 347 -4.11 -28.86 -2.11
C VAL A 347 -5.00 -28.43 -3.30
N LYS A 348 -4.59 -28.84 -4.51
CA LYS A 348 -5.34 -28.86 -5.80
C LYS A 348 -5.64 -27.51 -6.47
N ALA A 349 -4.86 -27.19 -7.50
CA ALA A 349 -5.11 -26.14 -8.46
C ALA A 349 -5.94 -26.65 -9.63
N GLU A 350 -7.24 -26.35 -9.67
CA GLU A 350 -8.08 -26.38 -10.88
C GLU A 350 -9.46 -25.80 -10.52
N GLY A 351 -9.84 -24.61 -11.01
CA GLY A 351 -11.23 -24.17 -10.77
C GLY A 351 -11.72 -22.73 -10.99
N VAL A 352 -10.97 -21.76 -11.53
CA VAL A 352 -11.54 -20.39 -11.76
C VAL A 352 -11.48 -19.89 -13.20
N LYS A 353 -10.79 -20.58 -14.10
CA LYS A 353 -10.84 -20.27 -15.54
C LYS A 353 -12.17 -20.74 -16.13
N GLY A 354 -13.25 -19.95 -15.97
CA GLY A 354 -14.49 -20.22 -16.71
C GLY A 354 -15.80 -19.59 -16.23
N LYS A 355 -15.88 -18.98 -15.04
CA LYS A 355 -17.14 -18.33 -14.61
C LYS A 355 -17.30 -16.97 -15.28
N ALA A 356 -18.42 -16.76 -15.97
CA ALA A 356 -18.74 -15.51 -16.65
C ALA A 356 -18.83 -14.35 -15.65
N LYS A 357 -17.84 -13.44 -15.68
CA LYS A 357 -17.80 -12.23 -14.84
C LYS A 357 -19.06 -11.39 -15.08
N SER A 358 -19.82 -11.10 -14.02
CA SER A 358 -20.90 -10.12 -14.11
C SER A 358 -20.31 -8.74 -14.38
N ILE A 359 -20.47 -8.24 -15.61
CA ILE A 359 -19.97 -6.92 -16.05
C ILE A 359 -20.39 -5.84 -15.05
N ARG A 360 -21.59 -5.91 -14.46
CA ARG A 360 -22.12 -4.85 -13.58
C ARG A 360 -21.41 -4.75 -12.23
N GLN A 361 -20.78 -5.84 -11.77
CA GLN A 361 -20.06 -5.93 -10.49
C GLN A 361 -18.56 -5.61 -10.64
N CYS A 362 -18.05 -5.58 -11.87
CA CYS A 362 -16.66 -5.22 -12.14
C CYS A 362 -16.45 -3.70 -12.10
N GLY A 363 -15.24 -3.30 -11.70
CA GLY A 363 -14.76 -1.93 -11.76
C GLY A 363 -14.84 -1.35 -13.17
N LYS A 364 -14.89 -0.02 -13.28
CA LYS A 364 -15.05 0.65 -14.60
C LYS A 364 -13.84 0.43 -15.52
N TYR A 365 -12.63 0.39 -14.98
CA TYR A 365 -11.41 0.09 -15.73
C TYR A 365 -11.43 -1.35 -16.20
N GLU A 366 -11.75 -2.27 -15.29
CA GLU A 366 -11.78 -3.71 -15.56
C GLU A 366 -12.85 -4.08 -16.62
N ARG A 367 -14.04 -3.49 -16.54
CA ARG A 367 -15.05 -3.59 -17.62
C ARG A 367 -14.55 -3.10 -18.97
N GLN A 368 -13.75 -2.03 -18.98
CA GLN A 368 -13.22 -1.48 -20.22
C GLN A 368 -12.18 -2.41 -20.82
N ASN A 369 -11.34 -3.06 -19.99
CA ASN A 369 -10.41 -4.09 -20.42
C ASN A 369 -11.15 -5.26 -21.06
N MET A 370 -12.17 -5.82 -20.38
CA MET A 370 -12.96 -6.94 -20.93
C MET A 370 -13.58 -6.63 -22.30
N ARG A 371 -14.11 -5.41 -22.48
CA ARG A 371 -14.70 -5.00 -23.77
C ARG A 371 -13.68 -4.87 -24.89
N ASN A 372 -12.42 -4.56 -24.56
CA ASN A 372 -11.35 -4.36 -25.53
C ASN A 372 -10.46 -5.59 -25.72
N GLY A 373 -10.44 -6.50 -24.72
CA GLY A 373 -9.51 -7.61 -24.54
C GLY A 373 -9.97 -8.95 -25.12
N ALA A 374 -11.09 -9.00 -25.86
CA ALA A 374 -11.50 -10.20 -26.60
C ALA A 374 -10.51 -10.62 -27.73
N LYS A 375 -9.31 -10.02 -27.83
CA LYS A 375 -8.34 -10.25 -28.91
C LYS A 375 -6.85 -10.36 -28.53
N ASN A 376 -6.42 -10.03 -27.30
CA ASN A 376 -5.01 -10.12 -26.89
C ASN A 376 -4.87 -10.91 -25.58
N ALA A 377 -3.91 -11.85 -25.54
CA ALA A 377 -3.69 -12.80 -24.44
C ALA A 377 -2.93 -12.23 -23.22
N GLU A 378 -2.54 -10.95 -23.25
CA GLU A 378 -1.80 -10.31 -22.16
C GLU A 378 -2.71 -9.73 -21.08
N SER A 379 -2.29 -9.85 -19.83
CA SER A 379 -2.99 -9.26 -18.67
C SER A 379 -3.06 -7.74 -18.82
N PRO A 380 -4.20 -7.09 -18.52
CA PRO A 380 -4.30 -5.64 -18.61
C PRO A 380 -3.30 -4.95 -17.67
N LEU A 381 -2.66 -3.89 -18.18
CA LEU A 381 -1.73 -3.09 -17.39
C LEU A 381 -2.43 -2.41 -16.20
N PRO A 382 -1.79 -2.25 -15.04
CA PRO A 382 -2.37 -1.55 -13.89
C PRO A 382 -2.67 -0.08 -14.18
N ILE A 383 -3.73 0.46 -13.56
CA ILE A 383 -4.08 1.88 -13.70
C ILE A 383 -3.02 2.81 -13.09
N SER A 384 -2.22 2.32 -12.13
CA SER A 384 -1.08 3.05 -11.54
C SER A 384 -0.08 3.50 -12.60
N VAL A 385 0.21 2.68 -13.60
CA VAL A 385 1.13 3.02 -14.69
C VAL A 385 0.56 4.17 -15.53
N PHE A 386 -0.76 4.15 -15.79
CA PHE A 386 -1.44 5.25 -16.49
C PHE A 386 -1.57 6.52 -15.64
N LEU A 387 -1.58 6.42 -14.32
CA LEU A 387 -1.50 7.57 -13.43
C LEU A 387 -0.15 8.26 -13.57
N VAL A 388 0.96 7.50 -13.56
CA VAL A 388 2.30 8.07 -13.77
C VAL A 388 2.40 8.71 -15.16
N ALA A 389 1.93 8.01 -16.21
CA ALA A 389 1.89 8.57 -17.56
C ALA A 389 1.05 9.87 -17.63
N GLY A 390 0.00 9.98 -16.80
CA GLY A 390 -0.80 11.19 -16.63
C GLY A 390 0.00 12.36 -16.06
N VAL A 391 0.79 12.12 -15.01
CA VAL A 391 1.68 13.12 -14.41
C VAL A 391 2.74 13.58 -15.41
N LEU A 392 3.39 12.64 -16.11
CA LEU A 392 4.40 12.98 -17.12
C LEU A 392 3.82 13.80 -18.26
N LYS A 393 2.62 13.44 -18.72
CA LYS A 393 1.93 14.18 -19.77
C LYS A 393 1.55 15.60 -19.33
N ASP A 394 1.09 15.79 -18.10
CA ASP A 394 0.77 17.12 -17.55
C ASP A 394 2.01 18.03 -17.54
N LYS A 395 3.20 17.44 -17.31
CA LYS A 395 4.49 18.14 -17.30
C LYS A 395 5.26 18.04 -18.61
N SER A 396 4.68 17.48 -19.66
CA SER A 396 5.37 17.20 -20.93
C SER A 396 6.04 18.45 -21.51
N THR A 397 5.34 19.58 -21.53
CA THR A 397 5.89 20.85 -22.01
C THR A 397 7.08 21.31 -21.17
N LYS A 398 6.97 21.31 -19.84
CA LYS A 398 8.06 21.72 -18.93
C LYS A 398 9.27 20.79 -19.07
N LEU A 399 9.04 19.48 -19.08
CA LEU A 399 10.10 18.47 -19.24
C LEU A 399 10.85 18.63 -20.57
N LEU A 400 10.15 18.87 -21.67
CA LEU A 400 10.79 19.07 -22.98
C LEU A 400 11.65 20.34 -23.04
N HIS A 401 11.23 21.43 -22.39
CA HIS A 401 11.93 22.71 -22.48
C HIS A 401 13.04 22.85 -21.44
N GLU A 402 12.84 22.35 -20.22
CA GLU A 402 13.72 22.62 -19.08
C GLU A 402 14.62 21.44 -18.72
N ALA A 403 14.21 20.19 -18.92
CA ALA A 403 15.02 19.05 -18.50
C ALA A 403 16.20 18.81 -19.46
N ARG A 404 17.41 18.75 -18.92
CA ARG A 404 18.65 18.41 -19.64
C ARG A 404 19.34 17.18 -19.05
N GLY A 405 18.98 16.78 -17.83
CA GLY A 405 19.36 15.51 -17.23
C GLY A 405 18.28 14.94 -16.31
N LEU A 406 18.58 13.79 -15.71
CA LEU A 406 17.65 13.08 -14.82
C LEU A 406 17.31 13.89 -13.56
N ASP A 407 18.27 14.65 -13.02
CA ASP A 407 18.07 15.49 -11.84
C ASP A 407 17.02 16.58 -12.09
N ASP A 408 16.99 17.16 -13.30
CA ASP A 408 15.96 18.13 -13.69
C ASP A 408 14.59 17.47 -13.77
N VAL A 409 14.51 16.25 -14.30
CA VAL A 409 13.26 15.48 -14.33
C VAL A 409 12.75 15.25 -12.91
N VAL A 410 13.61 14.76 -12.01
CA VAL A 410 13.25 14.52 -10.61
C VAL A 410 12.81 15.81 -9.93
N LYS A 411 13.52 16.93 -10.15
CA LYS A 411 13.17 18.25 -9.62
C LYS A 411 11.79 18.72 -10.11
N ILE A 412 11.56 18.67 -11.42
CA ILE A 412 10.29 19.06 -12.04
C ILE A 412 9.13 18.20 -11.51
N LEU A 413 9.35 16.90 -11.30
CA LEU A 413 8.34 16.01 -10.74
C LEU A 413 8.14 16.23 -9.24
N ASN A 414 9.20 16.54 -8.49
CA ASN A 414 9.08 16.85 -7.07
C ASN A 414 8.26 18.11 -6.81
N ASP A 415 8.32 19.13 -7.68
CA ASP A 415 7.44 20.32 -7.62
C ASP A 415 5.94 19.97 -7.68
N THR A 416 5.59 18.78 -8.17
CA THR A 416 4.20 18.31 -8.26
C THR A 416 3.69 17.64 -6.99
N THR A 417 4.61 17.22 -6.12
CA THR A 417 4.31 16.56 -4.84
C THR A 417 3.40 17.46 -3.98
N GLY A 418 2.33 16.89 -3.44
CA GLY A 418 1.34 17.62 -2.63
C GLY A 418 0.37 18.49 -3.44
N ASN A 419 0.59 18.69 -4.75
CA ASN A 419 -0.26 19.52 -5.60
C ASN A 419 -1.16 18.73 -6.57
N LEU A 420 -1.02 17.41 -6.59
CA LEU A 420 -1.83 16.53 -7.43
C LEU A 420 -3.27 16.43 -6.90
N ASP A 421 -4.23 16.36 -7.82
CA ASP A 421 -5.64 16.09 -7.52
C ASP A 421 -5.96 14.63 -7.91
N ALA A 422 -6.23 13.80 -6.91
CA ALA A 422 -6.41 12.35 -7.09
C ALA A 422 -7.52 12.03 -8.11
N LYS A 423 -8.63 12.78 -8.07
CA LYS A 423 -9.76 12.56 -8.99
C LYS A 423 -9.41 12.96 -10.41
N LYS A 424 -8.73 14.10 -10.60
CA LYS A 424 -8.25 14.52 -11.93
C LYS A 424 -7.24 13.51 -12.48
N ALA A 425 -6.29 13.06 -11.65
CA ALA A 425 -5.29 12.07 -12.01
C ALA A 425 -5.94 10.76 -12.49
N CYS A 426 -6.87 10.17 -11.72
CA CYS A 426 -7.59 8.95 -12.15
C CYS A 426 -8.39 9.15 -13.44
N ASN A 427 -9.03 10.31 -13.62
CA ASN A 427 -9.78 10.60 -14.84
C ASN A 427 -8.87 10.73 -16.07
N GLU A 428 -7.71 11.35 -15.91
CA GLU A 428 -6.73 11.44 -16.98
C GLU A 428 -6.13 10.06 -17.29
N ALA A 429 -5.76 9.27 -16.28
CA ALA A 429 -5.31 7.89 -16.44
C ALA A 429 -6.30 7.05 -17.26
N MET A 430 -7.60 7.14 -16.94
CA MET A 430 -8.65 6.47 -17.73
C MET A 430 -8.68 6.92 -19.19
N LYS A 431 -8.50 8.22 -19.48
CA LYS A 431 -8.44 8.74 -20.86
C LYS A 431 -7.19 8.24 -21.59
N LEU A 432 -6.04 8.27 -20.93
CA LEU A 432 -4.77 7.78 -21.46
C LEU A 432 -4.84 6.31 -21.80
N HIS A 433 -5.41 5.49 -20.92
CA HIS A 433 -5.68 4.10 -21.18
C HIS A 433 -6.54 3.89 -22.44
N LYS A 434 -7.64 4.64 -22.62
CA LYS A 434 -8.43 4.56 -23.87
C LYS A 434 -7.61 4.93 -25.10
N LYS A 435 -6.80 5.99 -24.99
CA LYS A 435 -5.96 6.49 -26.08
C LYS A 435 -4.90 5.46 -26.46
N TYR A 436 -4.27 4.83 -25.46
CA TYR A 436 -3.30 3.76 -25.62
C TYR A 436 -3.91 2.57 -26.34
N LEU A 437 -5.02 2.01 -25.83
CA LEU A 437 -5.70 0.87 -26.46
C LEU A 437 -6.10 1.15 -27.91
N ARG A 438 -6.50 2.39 -28.25
CA ARG A 438 -6.86 2.76 -29.63
C ARG A 438 -5.63 2.84 -30.54
N LYS A 439 -4.49 3.30 -30.02
CA LYS A 439 -3.25 3.46 -30.81
C LYS A 439 -2.47 2.15 -30.92
N ALA A 440 -2.38 1.37 -29.85
CA ALA A 440 -1.74 0.07 -29.83
C ALA A 440 -2.43 -0.95 -30.77
N LYS A 441 -3.72 -0.76 -31.09
CA LYS A 441 -4.43 -1.54 -32.13
C LYS A 441 -4.05 -1.15 -33.57
N LYS A 442 -3.35 -0.03 -33.77
CA LYS A 442 -2.98 0.52 -35.08
C LYS A 442 -1.48 0.45 -35.37
N ALA A 443 -0.68 0.20 -34.33
CA ALA A 443 0.72 -0.20 -34.43
C ALA A 443 0.74 -1.72 -34.62
#